data_AF-A0A5M8P314-F1
#
_entry.id   AF-A0A5M8P314-F1
#
_cell.length_a   1.000
_cell.length_b   1.000
_cell.length_c   1.000
_cell.angle_alpha   90.00
_cell.angle_beta   90.00
_cell.angle_gamma   90.00
#
_symmetry.space_group_name_H-M   'P 1'
#
loop_
_entity.id
_entity.type
_entity.pdbx_description
1 polymer ?
#
loop_
_entity_poly.entity_id
_entity_poly.type
_entity_poly.pdbx_seq_one_letter_code
_entity_poly.pdbx_strand_id
1 'polypeptide(L)' 'MVNKDWLASNKTALTNSTFDTKTPYHFSFDGDSKGKTLYIALRWENTTGQKGPWSDIQSIVIS' A
#
# COMPACT_ATOMS: atom_id res chain seq x y z
N MET A 1 24.29 0.75 -3.22
CA MET A 1 24.04 1.76 -2.17
C MET A 1 22.77 2.51 -2.55
N VAL A 2 21.68 2.39 -1.78
CA VAL A 2 20.44 3.12 -2.06
C VAL A 2 20.54 4.48 -1.38
N ASN A 3 20.39 5.56 -2.15
CA ASN A 3 20.53 6.93 -1.65
C ASN A 3 19.36 7.27 -0.70
N LYS A 4 19.69 7.76 0.50
CA LYS A 4 18.74 8.20 1.55
C LYS A 4 17.82 9.33 1.05
N ASP A 5 18.28 10.11 0.07
CA ASP A 5 17.53 11.23 -0.49
C ASP A 5 16.29 10.77 -1.29
N TRP A 6 16.35 9.57 -1.88
CA TRP A 6 15.23 8.96 -2.62
C TRP A 6 14.06 8.62 -1.68
N LEU A 7 14.37 8.18 -0.46
CA LEU A 7 13.37 7.84 0.56
C LEU A 7 12.70 9.11 1.15
N ALA A 8 13.42 10.23 1.18
CA ALA A 8 12.92 11.48 1.75
C ALA A 8 11.93 12.20 0.81
N SER A 9 12.16 12.15 -0.51
CA SER A 9 11.30 12.79 -1.52
C SER A 9 9.94 12.13 -1.70
N ASN A 10 9.76 10.88 -1.26
CA ASN A 10 8.58 10.07 -1.58
C ASN A 10 7.71 9.73 -0.36
N LYS A 11 7.82 10.50 0.73
CA LYS A 11 7.04 10.30 1.96
C LYS A 11 5.53 10.31 1.73
N THR A 12 5.06 11.03 0.71
CA THR A 12 3.63 11.17 0.40
C THR A 12 3.07 10.02 -0.44
N ALA A 13 3.93 9.20 -1.06
CA ALA A 13 3.48 8.06 -1.87
C ALA A 13 3.27 6.78 -1.05
N LEU A 14 3.63 6.77 0.24
CA LEU A 14 3.15 5.74 1.15
C LEU A 14 1.72 6.09 1.54
N THR A 15 0.78 5.56 0.78
CA THR A 15 -0.66 5.74 0.99
C THR A 15 -1.01 5.37 2.44
N ASN A 16 -1.74 6.27 3.11
CA ASN A 16 -2.33 6.06 4.42
C ASN A 16 -3.03 4.69 4.51
N SER A 17 -2.94 4.02 5.66
CA SER A 17 -3.71 2.79 5.91
C SER A 17 -5.21 3.12 5.87
N THR A 18 -5.95 2.43 5.01
CA THR A 18 -7.42 2.53 4.92
C THR A 18 -8.09 1.36 5.65
N PHE A 19 -9.31 1.58 6.15
CA PHE A 19 -10.11 0.56 6.81
C PHE A 19 -11.38 0.31 5.99
N ASP A 20 -11.54 -0.93 5.54
CA ASP A 20 -12.76 -1.39 4.87
C ASP A 20 -13.22 -2.70 5.51
N THR A 21 -14.52 -2.83 5.76
CA THR A 21 -15.12 -3.96 6.48
C THR A 21 -16.04 -4.81 5.63
N LYS A 22 -16.44 -4.32 4.44
CA LYS A 22 -17.50 -4.94 3.65
C LYS A 22 -17.34 -4.78 2.14
N THR A 23 -16.48 -3.87 1.67
CA THR A 23 -16.25 -3.65 0.24
C THR A 23 -14.82 -4.05 -0.16
N PRO A 24 -14.63 -4.60 -1.37
CA PRO A 24 -13.30 -4.76 -1.93
C PRO A 24 -12.61 -3.39 -2.03
N TYR A 25 -11.35 -3.33 -1.59
CA TYR A 25 -10.56 -2.13 -1.79
C TYR A 25 -10.05 -2.06 -3.23
N HIS A 26 -10.43 -1.01 -3.96
CA HIS A 26 -10.04 -0.81 -5.34
C HIS A 26 -8.85 0.15 -5.46
N PHE A 27 -7.82 -0.28 -6.17
CA PHE A 27 -6.73 0.58 -6.61
C PHE A 27 -6.99 1.07 -8.03
N SER A 28 -6.87 2.38 -8.24
CA SER A 28 -6.93 2.99 -9.57
C SER A 28 -5.54 3.49 -9.96
N PHE A 29 -5.09 3.10 -11.13
CA PHE A 29 -3.78 3.45 -11.68
C PHE A 29 -3.97 4.17 -13.01
N ASP A 30 -3.12 5.18 -13.26
CA ASP A 30 -3.05 5.87 -14.54
C ASP A 30 -2.08 5.17 -15.51
N GLY A 31 -2.01 5.65 -16.75
CA GLY A 31 -1.11 5.10 -17.78
C GLY A 31 0.37 5.16 -17.37
N ASP A 32 0.75 6.17 -16.60
CA ASP A 32 2.12 6.37 -16.09
C ASP A 32 2.52 5.33 -15.03
N SER A 33 1.56 4.56 -14.53
CA SER A 33 1.77 3.51 -13.55
C SER A 33 2.05 2.13 -14.18
N LYS A 34 1.86 1.98 -15.49
CA LYS A 34 2.09 0.72 -16.21
C LYS A 34 3.54 0.25 -16.06
N GLY A 35 3.71 -1.04 -15.76
CA GLY A 35 5.01 -1.68 -15.54
C GLY A 35 5.63 -1.41 -14.16
N LYS A 36 5.02 -0.57 -13.31
CA LYS A 36 5.46 -0.40 -11.93
C LYS A 36 4.96 -1.54 -11.05
N THR A 37 5.65 -1.80 -9.95
CA THR A 37 5.27 -2.80 -8.95
C THR A 37 4.49 -2.14 -7.82
N LEU A 38 3.28 -2.64 -7.58
CA LEU A 38 2.48 -2.38 -6.40
C LEU A 38 2.93 -3.30 -5.26
N TYR A 39 3.29 -2.74 -4.12
CA TYR A 39 3.59 -3.49 -2.88
C TYR A 39 2.47 -3.26 -1.86
N ILE A 40 1.92 -4.34 -1.28
CA ILE A 40 0.79 -4.28 -0.35
C ILE A 40 1.12 -5.09 0.91
N ALA A 41 0.83 -4.52 2.08
CA ALA A 41 0.74 -5.26 3.34
C ALA A 41 -0.64 -5.01 3.95
N LEU A 42 -1.34 -6.08 4.35
CA LEU A 42 -2.68 -6.04 4.92
C LEU A 42 -2.61 -6.27 6.43
N ARG A 43 -3.61 -5.81 7.16
CA ARG A 43 -3.84 -6.20 8.57
C ARG A 43 -5.33 -6.21 8.83
N TRP A 44 -5.76 -6.98 9.82
CA TRP A 44 -7.13 -6.85 10.31
C TRP A 44 -7.23 -5.66 11.27
N GLU A 45 -8.39 -5.01 11.27
CA GLU A 45 -8.78 -4.00 12.25
C GLU A 45 -10.22 -4.33 12.70
N ASN A 46 -10.49 -4.31 14.01
CA ASN A 46 -11.83 -4.61 14.51
C ASN A 46 -12.69 -3.34 14.59
N THR A 47 -13.95 -3.49 14.97
CA THR A 47 -14.91 -2.38 15.08
C THR A 47 -14.56 -1.37 16.18
N THR A 48 -13.60 -1.68 17.06
CA THR A 48 -13.10 -0.77 18.11
C THR A 48 -11.77 -0.10 17.73
N GLY A 49 -11.26 -0.33 16.51
CA GLY A 49 -10.02 0.27 15.99
C GLY A 49 -8.74 -0.42 16.46
N GLN A 50 -8.84 -1.58 17.13
CA GLN A 50 -7.66 -2.39 17.45
C GLN A 50 -7.15 -3.05 16.18
N LYS A 51 -5.82 -3.03 16.03
CA LYS A 51 -5.12 -3.44 14.83
C LYS A 51 -4.34 -4.72 15.10
N GLY A 52 -4.49 -5.69 14.20
CA GLY A 52 -3.69 -6.90 14.17
C GLY A 52 -2.27 -6.67 13.64
N PRO A 53 -1.43 -7.72 13.66
CA PRO A 53 -0.14 -7.69 12.99
C PRO A 53 -0.32 -7.49 11.48
N TRP A 54 0.70 -6.91 10.86
CA TRP A 54 0.77 -6.82 9.40
C TRP A 54 1.02 -8.20 8.79
N SER A 55 0.42 -8.45 7.63
CA SER A 55 0.75 -9.57 6.75
C SER A 55 2.13 -9.39 6.15
N ASP A 56 2.65 -10.45 5.55
CA ASP A 56 3.77 -10.35 4.63
C ASP A 56 3.44 -9.41 3.47
N ILE A 57 4.48 -8.77 2.92
CA ILE A 57 4.36 -7.88 1.77
C ILE A 57 4.11 -8.72 0.52
N GLN A 58 3.03 -8.42 -0.19
CA GLN A 58 2.70 -8.97 -1.49
C GLN A 58 3.07 -7.97 -2.59
N SER A 59 3.40 -8.46 -3.78
CA SER A 59 3.76 -7.62 -4.93
C SER A 59 3.02 -8.01 -6.20
N ILE A 60 2.53 -7.02 -6.95
CA ILE A 60 1.85 -7.19 -8.26
C ILE A 60 2.42 -6.17 -9.25
N VAL A 61 2.58 -6.57 -10.52
CA VAL A 61 2.96 -5.63 -11.60
C VAL A 61 1.69 -5.04 -12.21
N ILE A 62 1.64 -3.70 -12.30
CA ILE A 62 0.53 -2.97 -12.91
C ILE A 62 0.62 -3.14 -14.44
N SER A 63 -0.44 -3.69 -15.03
CA SER A 63 -0.51 -4.01 -16.48
C SER A 63 -1.05 -2.88 -17.32
#